data_AF-A0A933HP96-F1
#
_entry.id   AF-A0A933HP96-F1
#
_cell.length_a   1.000
_cell.length_b   1.000
_cell.length_c   1.000
_cell.angle_alpha   90.00
_cell.angle_beta   90.00
_cell.angle_gamma   90.00
#
_symmetry.space_group_name_H-M   'P 1'
#
loop_
_entity.id
_entity.type
_entity.pdbx_description
1 polymer ?
#
loop_
_entity_poly.entity_id
_entity_poly.type
_entity_poly.pdbx_seq_one_letter_code
_entity_poly.pdbx_strand_id
1 'polypeptide(L)'
;MPARIEEPKLRDALDVLRNAGLRGGELAALLDARATRVRISARVVGGFTLNFINTIFLQPLAHNADDFEFRRWVTLLAHEACHIEQRYWVDSVEQEIRAYQAQCRVADELGIDLGAFRDAFAKLNPDSAQDQQTGQTAMLSMFFGQPAAVVYASLPLSQPRGLRAILPGVREIIAVVRAGTQARK
;
A
#
# COMPACT_ATOMS: atom_id res chain seq x y z
N MET A 1 16.26 -15.05 4.56
CA MET A 1 17.22 -13.92 4.66
C MET A 1 16.45 -12.75 5.25
N PRO A 2 17.03 -11.84 6.04
CA PRO A 2 16.25 -10.69 6.53
C PRO A 2 15.89 -9.73 5.38
N ALA A 3 14.81 -8.98 5.55
CA ALA A 3 14.47 -7.83 4.70
C ALA A 3 15.65 -6.84 4.65
N ARG A 4 15.87 -6.24 3.49
CA ARG A 4 17.00 -5.31 3.29
C ARG A 4 16.55 -3.90 3.61
N ILE A 5 16.90 -3.45 4.82
CA ILE A 5 16.50 -2.16 5.37
C ILE A 5 17.72 -1.30 5.68
N GLU A 6 17.79 -0.15 5.01
CA GLU A 6 18.92 0.78 5.10
C GLU A 6 18.71 1.82 6.23
N GLU A 7 17.48 2.04 6.70
CA GLU A 7 17.15 3.12 7.65
C GLU A 7 16.69 2.59 9.03
N PRO A 8 17.20 3.13 10.16
CA PRO A 8 16.84 2.65 11.50
C PRO A 8 15.33 2.64 11.79
N LYS A 9 14.62 3.73 11.47
CA LYS A 9 13.17 3.84 11.69
C LYS A 9 12.37 2.76 10.95
N LEU A 10 12.85 2.30 9.78
CA LEU A 10 12.22 1.20 9.05
C LEU A 10 12.45 -0.15 9.72
N ARG A 11 13.57 -0.33 10.43
CA ARG A 11 13.80 -1.54 11.23
C ARG A 11 12.86 -1.57 12.42
N ASP A 12 12.73 -0.44 13.12
CA ASP A 12 11.76 -0.30 14.21
C ASP A 12 10.34 -0.58 13.71
N ALA A 13 9.96 -0.03 12.56
CA ALA A 13 8.65 -0.28 11.95
C ALA A 13 8.44 -1.76 11.58
N LEU A 14 9.47 -2.44 11.03
CA LEU A 14 9.39 -3.87 10.74
C LEU A 14 9.28 -4.71 12.03
N ASP A 15 9.99 -4.33 13.08
CA ASP A 15 9.94 -5.01 14.37
C ASP A 15 8.57 -4.82 15.04
N VAL A 16 7.99 -3.62 14.96
CA VAL A 16 6.60 -3.38 15.41
C VAL A 16 5.61 -4.18 14.57
N LEU A 17 5.76 -4.20 13.24
CA LEU A 17 4.90 -5.01 12.36
C LEU A 17 4.97 -6.50 12.73
N ARG A 18 6.18 -7.02 12.96
CA ARG A 18 6.42 -8.43 13.32
C ARG A 18 5.73 -8.82 14.62
N ASN A 19 5.62 -7.88 15.56
CA ASN A 19 5.05 -8.10 16.90
C ASN A 19 3.61 -7.59 17.05
N ALA A 20 3.00 -7.06 15.98
CA ALA A 20 1.65 -6.48 16.04
C ALA A 20 0.58 -7.54 16.39
N GLY A 21 0.64 -8.71 15.74
CA GLY A 21 -0.36 -9.75 15.82
C GLY A 21 -0.15 -10.81 14.74
N LEU A 22 -1.18 -11.60 14.45
CA LEU A 22 -1.09 -12.69 13.47
C LEU A 22 -0.77 -12.15 12.07
N ARG A 23 -1.56 -11.17 11.60
CA ARG A 23 -1.41 -10.67 10.22
C ARG A 23 -0.15 -9.83 10.06
N GLY A 24 0.18 -8.99 11.04
CA GLY A 24 1.44 -8.25 11.04
C GLY A 24 2.65 -9.18 11.01
N GLY A 25 2.64 -10.23 11.83
CA GLY A 25 3.70 -11.25 11.88
C GLY A 25 3.86 -12.00 10.55
N GLU A 26 2.76 -12.42 9.92
CA GLU A 26 2.77 -13.05 8.60
C GLU A 26 3.39 -12.16 7.52
N LEU A 27 2.98 -10.89 7.48
CA LEU A 27 3.50 -9.92 6.51
C LEU A 27 4.98 -9.62 6.73
N ALA A 28 5.42 -9.45 7.98
CA ALA A 28 6.83 -9.27 8.29
C ALA A 28 7.66 -10.50 7.88
N ALA A 29 7.19 -11.71 8.19
CA ALA A 29 7.83 -12.96 7.80
C ALA A 29 7.91 -13.12 6.28
N LEU A 30 6.89 -12.67 5.55
CA LEU A 30 6.88 -12.63 4.09
C LEU A 30 7.97 -11.70 3.53
N LEU A 31 8.12 -10.50 4.10
CA LEU A 31 9.16 -9.55 3.69
C LEU A 31 10.56 -10.14 3.87
N ASP A 32 10.79 -10.83 4.99
CA ASP A 32 12.02 -11.58 5.24
C ASP A 32 12.18 -12.73 4.23
N ALA A 33 11.19 -13.60 4.10
CA ALA A 33 11.24 -14.75 3.19
C ALA A 33 11.60 -14.36 1.74
N ARG A 34 11.18 -13.17 1.30
CA ARG A 34 11.42 -12.65 -0.05
C ARG A 34 12.61 -11.72 -0.18
N ALA A 35 13.33 -11.49 0.92
CA ALA A 35 14.42 -10.53 1.00
C ALA A 35 14.02 -9.15 0.43
N THR A 36 12.78 -8.72 0.72
CA THR A 36 12.21 -7.49 0.21
C THR A 36 13.06 -6.30 0.65
N ARG A 37 13.27 -5.35 -0.26
CA ARG A 37 13.93 -4.08 0.06
C ARG A 37 12.86 -3.09 0.51
N VAL A 38 13.10 -2.38 1.61
CA VAL A 38 12.21 -1.31 2.07
C VAL A 38 13.03 -0.03 2.18
N ARG A 39 12.54 1.05 1.56
CA ARG A 39 13.25 2.33 1.45
C ARG A 39 12.32 3.50 1.74
N ILE A 40 12.86 4.60 2.27
CA ILE A 40 12.12 5.87 2.34
C ILE A 40 12.41 6.70 1.09
N SER A 41 11.39 7.36 0.57
CA SER A 41 11.52 8.31 -0.55
C SER A 41 10.64 9.52 -0.33
N ALA A 42 11.24 10.71 -0.24
CA ALA A 42 10.53 11.99 -0.21
C ALA A 42 9.73 12.29 -1.49
N ARG A 43 9.86 11.46 -2.53
CA ARG A 43 9.11 11.58 -3.79
C ARG A 43 7.83 10.75 -3.82
N VAL A 44 7.59 9.95 -2.78
CA VAL A 44 6.39 9.11 -2.65
C VAL A 44 5.49 9.74 -1.60
N VAL A 45 4.19 9.82 -1.91
CA VAL A 45 3.13 10.15 -0.97
C VAL A 45 2.38 8.85 -0.69
N GLY A 46 2.26 8.46 0.57
CA GLY A 46 1.82 7.12 0.97
C GLY A 46 2.92 6.07 0.81
N GLY A 47 2.58 4.93 0.21
CA GLY A 47 3.49 3.84 -0.09
C GLY A 47 3.43 3.48 -1.57
N PHE A 48 4.44 2.75 -2.03
CA PHE A 48 4.49 2.26 -3.40
C PHE A 48 5.34 0.99 -3.49
N THR A 49 4.81 -0.04 -4.14
CA THR A 49 5.47 -1.34 -4.27
C THR A 49 5.85 -1.65 -5.72
N LEU A 50 7.12 -2.00 -5.94
CA LEU A 50 7.63 -2.54 -7.19
C LEU A 50 7.88 -4.04 -7.06
N ASN A 51 6.84 -4.82 -7.35
CA ASN A 51 6.86 -6.28 -7.23
C ASN A 51 7.95 -6.96 -8.07
N PHE A 52 8.27 -6.42 -9.27
CA PHE A 52 9.27 -7.01 -10.17
C PHE A 52 10.71 -6.95 -9.61
N ILE A 53 10.99 -6.05 -8.66
CA ILE A 53 12.28 -5.95 -7.95
C ILE A 53 12.15 -6.16 -6.45
N ASN A 54 11.01 -6.68 -5.96
CA ASN A 54 10.70 -6.88 -4.54
C ASN A 54 11.10 -5.67 -3.69
N THR A 55 10.64 -4.47 -4.06
CA THR A 55 11.02 -3.23 -3.37
C THR A 55 9.78 -2.44 -2.99
N ILE A 56 9.70 -2.05 -1.71
CA ILE A 56 8.71 -1.14 -1.15
C ILE A 56 9.38 0.22 -0.95
N PHE A 57 8.67 1.28 -1.33
CA PHE A 57 9.00 2.66 -1.02
C PHE A 57 7.93 3.24 -0.12
N LEU A 58 8.34 3.81 1.01
CA LEU A 58 7.44 4.53 1.90
C LEU A 58 7.74 6.03 1.86
N GLN A 59 6.71 6.84 2.06
CA GLN A 59 6.88 8.26 2.34
C GLN A 59 7.69 8.45 3.64
N PRO A 60 8.40 9.57 3.82
CA PRO A 60 9.08 9.88 5.06
C PRO A 60 8.08 10.02 6.21
N LEU A 61 8.44 9.46 7.36
CA LEU A 61 7.76 9.76 8.61
C LEU A 61 8.16 11.17 9.08
N ALA A 62 7.19 11.95 9.57
CA ALA A 62 7.46 13.26 10.14
C ALA A 62 8.52 13.19 11.25
N HIS A 63 9.35 14.22 11.37
CA HIS A 63 10.46 14.25 12.34
C HIS A 63 9.95 14.24 13.79
N ASN A 64 8.78 14.81 14.02
CA ASN A 64 8.09 14.94 15.29
C ASN A 64 6.90 13.98 15.42
N ALA A 65 6.89 12.89 14.64
CA ALA A 65 5.79 11.95 14.62
C ALA A 65 5.53 11.36 16.02
N ASP A 66 4.27 11.39 16.47
CA ASP A 66 3.87 10.73 17.71
C ASP A 66 3.72 9.21 17.54
N ASP A 67 3.39 8.50 18.63
CA ASP A 67 3.20 7.04 18.61
C ASP A 67 2.06 6.62 17.66
N PHE A 68 0.99 7.41 17.59
CA PHE A 68 -0.12 7.12 16.69
C PHE A 68 0.30 7.27 15.23
N GLU A 69 1.00 8.35 14.88
CA GLU A 69 1.54 8.59 13.54
C GLU A 69 2.57 7.53 13.14
N PHE A 70 3.42 7.10 14.06
CA PHE A 70 4.36 6.01 13.83
C PHE A 70 3.63 4.69 13.57
N ARG A 71 2.67 4.29 14.41
CA ARG A 71 1.88 3.06 14.19
C ARG A 71 1.07 3.13 12.90
N ARG A 72 0.50 4.29 12.57
CA ARG A 72 -0.17 4.50 11.28
C ARG A 72 0.79 4.27 10.11
N TRP A 73 2.03 4.73 10.23
CA TRP A 73 3.08 4.48 9.24
C TRP A 73 3.49 3.00 9.16
N VAL A 74 3.47 2.25 10.29
CA VAL A 74 3.63 0.79 10.29
C VAL A 74 2.48 0.10 9.55
N THR A 75 1.23 0.55 9.71
CA THR A 75 0.11 -0.02 8.95
C THR A 75 0.25 0.24 7.44
N LEU A 76 0.84 1.37 7.04
CA LEU A 76 1.17 1.63 5.64
C LEU A 76 2.24 0.65 5.12
N LEU A 77 3.24 0.28 5.93
CA LEU A 77 4.16 -0.81 5.55
C LEU A 77 3.41 -2.14 5.35
N ALA A 78 2.40 -2.42 6.17
CA ALA A 78 1.56 -3.62 6.02
C ALA A 78 0.74 -3.62 4.72
N HIS A 79 0.23 -2.46 4.32
CA HIS A 79 -0.45 -2.27 3.03
C HIS A 79 0.48 -2.70 1.88
N GLU A 80 1.68 -2.12 1.82
CA GLU A 80 2.67 -2.42 0.79
C GLU A 80 3.19 -3.87 0.84
N ALA A 81 3.32 -4.43 2.04
CA ALA A 81 3.66 -5.84 2.21
C ALA A 81 2.57 -6.77 1.62
N CYS A 82 1.30 -6.36 1.62
CA CYS A 82 0.23 -7.09 0.97
C CYS A 82 0.41 -7.11 -0.56
N HIS A 83 0.85 -6.01 -1.18
CA HIS A 83 1.20 -6.01 -2.60
C HIS A 83 2.34 -6.98 -2.93
N ILE A 84 3.35 -7.07 -2.05
CA ILE A 84 4.38 -8.11 -2.15
C ILE A 84 3.73 -9.50 -2.12
N GLU A 85 2.81 -9.78 -1.21
CA GLU A 85 2.10 -11.06 -1.13
C GLU A 85 1.37 -11.39 -2.45
N GLN A 86 0.61 -10.43 -2.97
CA GLN A 86 -0.26 -10.54 -4.14
C GLN A 86 0.49 -10.75 -5.45
N ARG A 87 1.73 -10.26 -5.57
CA ARG A 87 2.66 -10.52 -6.70
C ARG A 87 2.21 -10.03 -8.07
N TYR A 88 1.23 -9.16 -8.13
CA TYR A 88 0.79 -8.60 -9.39
C TYR A 88 1.77 -7.54 -9.90
N TRP A 89 1.91 -7.47 -11.21
CA TRP A 89 2.81 -6.52 -11.89
C TRP A 89 2.10 -5.24 -12.34
N VAL A 90 0.77 -5.21 -12.19
CA VAL A 90 -0.13 -4.09 -12.45
C VAL A 90 -1.15 -4.09 -11.33
N ASP A 91 -1.40 -2.93 -10.76
CA ASP A 91 -2.34 -2.78 -9.67
C ASP A 91 -3.79 -2.80 -10.17
N SER A 92 -4.72 -3.15 -9.28
CA SER A 92 -6.15 -3.16 -9.57
C SER A 92 -6.93 -2.76 -8.33
N VAL A 93 -8.19 -2.35 -8.48
CA VAL A 93 -9.02 -1.98 -7.33
C VAL A 93 -9.28 -3.19 -6.42
N GLU A 94 -9.47 -4.38 -6.99
CA GLU A 94 -9.48 -5.65 -6.27
C GLU A 94 -8.23 -5.81 -5.38
N GLN A 95 -7.05 -5.52 -5.92
CA GLN A 95 -5.78 -5.61 -5.20
C GLN A 95 -5.68 -4.58 -4.08
N GLU A 96 -6.05 -3.32 -4.35
CA GLU A 96 -6.06 -2.23 -3.38
C GLU A 96 -7.01 -2.51 -2.21
N ILE A 97 -8.21 -3.02 -2.47
CA ILE A 97 -9.17 -3.37 -1.41
C ILE A 97 -8.53 -4.38 -0.44
N ARG A 98 -7.88 -5.42 -0.97
CA ARG A 98 -7.19 -6.42 -0.14
C ARG A 98 -6.04 -5.79 0.67
N ALA A 99 -5.28 -4.87 0.08
CA ALA A 99 -4.19 -4.18 0.76
C ALA A 99 -4.69 -3.24 1.87
N TYR A 100 -5.75 -2.45 1.63
CA TYR A 100 -6.39 -1.64 2.66
C TYR A 100 -7.04 -2.49 3.77
N GLN A 101 -7.57 -3.67 3.44
CA GLN A 101 -8.07 -4.60 4.46
C GLN A 101 -6.94 -5.17 5.32
N ALA A 102 -5.81 -5.52 4.72
CA ALA A 102 -4.62 -5.93 5.47
C ALA A 102 -4.14 -4.79 6.40
N GLN A 103 -4.11 -3.56 5.88
CA GLN A 103 -3.79 -2.37 6.66
C GLN A 103 -4.74 -2.17 7.85
N CYS A 104 -6.05 -2.31 7.65
CA CYS A 104 -7.05 -2.21 8.72
C CYS A 104 -6.89 -3.31 9.77
N ARG A 105 -6.60 -4.55 9.35
CA ARG A 105 -6.35 -5.66 10.30
C ARG A 105 -5.12 -5.42 11.17
N VAL A 106 -4.02 -4.95 10.57
CA VAL A 106 -2.81 -4.61 11.33
C VAL A 106 -3.04 -3.40 12.23
N ALA A 107 -3.88 -2.45 11.82
CA ALA A 107 -4.28 -1.34 12.69
C ALA A 107 -5.00 -1.82 13.95
N ASP A 108 -5.94 -2.76 13.79
CA ASP A 108 -6.63 -3.40 14.92
C ASP A 108 -5.64 -4.12 15.86
N GLU A 109 -4.69 -4.85 15.29
CA GLU A 109 -3.62 -5.54 16.04
C GLU A 109 -2.71 -4.56 16.80
N LEU A 110 -2.45 -3.37 16.24
CA LEU A 110 -1.68 -2.30 16.88
C LEU A 110 -2.52 -1.41 17.82
N GLY A 111 -3.83 -1.67 17.94
CA GLY A 111 -4.73 -0.90 18.79
C GLY A 111 -4.95 0.54 18.32
N ILE A 112 -4.86 0.81 17.01
CA ILE A 112 -5.13 2.14 16.44
C ILE A 112 -6.34 2.11 15.51
N ASP A 113 -7.08 3.22 15.46
CA ASP A 113 -8.19 3.39 14.52
C ASP A 113 -7.76 4.23 13.31
N LEU A 114 -7.97 3.69 12.11
CA LEU A 114 -7.70 4.37 10.85
C LEU A 114 -8.86 5.26 10.37
N GLY A 115 -9.98 5.28 11.11
CA GLY A 115 -11.14 6.11 10.83
C GLY A 115 -11.70 5.85 9.43
N ALA A 116 -11.69 6.88 8.57
CA ALA A 116 -12.29 6.82 7.24
C ALA A 116 -11.80 5.65 6.37
N PHE A 117 -10.53 5.24 6.47
CA PHE A 117 -10.02 4.07 5.74
C PHE A 117 -10.71 2.78 6.18
N ARG A 118 -10.91 2.60 7.49
CA ARG A 118 -11.59 1.44 8.04
C ARG A 118 -13.04 1.38 7.54
N ASP A 119 -13.75 2.50 7.64
CA ASP A 119 -15.15 2.58 7.25
C ASP A 119 -15.36 2.28 5.76
N ALA A 120 -14.42 2.70 4.92
CA ALA A 120 -14.51 2.50 3.48
C ALA A 120 -14.16 1.08 3.02
N PHE A 121 -13.14 0.43 3.61
CA PHE A 121 -12.57 -0.79 3.01
C PHE A 121 -12.80 -2.07 3.83
N ALA A 122 -12.99 -1.99 5.15
CA ALA A 122 -12.97 -3.17 6.01
C ALA A 122 -14.06 -4.21 5.69
N LYS A 123 -15.16 -3.78 5.06
CA LYS A 123 -16.33 -4.63 4.75
C LYS A 123 -16.51 -4.94 3.26
N LEU A 124 -15.66 -4.39 2.38
CA LEU A 124 -15.78 -4.61 0.95
C LEU A 124 -15.40 -6.05 0.59
N ASN A 125 -16.15 -6.68 -0.31
CA ASN A 125 -15.72 -7.92 -0.92
C ASN A 125 -14.84 -7.61 -2.15
N PRO A 126 -13.52 -7.89 -2.13
CA PRO A 126 -12.64 -7.59 -3.26
C PRO A 126 -13.04 -8.34 -4.55
N ASP A 127 -13.78 -9.45 -4.43
CA ASP A 127 -14.23 -10.26 -5.57
C ASP A 127 -15.59 -9.78 -6.14
N SER A 128 -16.23 -8.79 -5.52
CA SER A 128 -17.49 -8.20 -5.97
C SER A 128 -17.25 -6.98 -6.86
N ALA A 129 -17.79 -7.00 -8.08
CA ALA A 129 -17.69 -5.85 -9.00
C ALA A 129 -18.33 -4.57 -8.43
N GLN A 130 -19.40 -4.70 -7.65
CA GLN A 130 -20.04 -3.56 -6.99
C GLN A 130 -19.13 -2.97 -5.92
N ASP A 131 -18.51 -3.81 -5.09
CA ASP A 131 -17.62 -3.35 -4.03
C ASP A 131 -16.30 -2.82 -4.59
N GLN A 132 -15.83 -3.33 -5.73
CA GLN A 132 -14.72 -2.74 -6.48
C GLN A 132 -15.06 -1.30 -6.93
N GLN A 133 -16.26 -1.05 -7.43
CA GLN A 133 -16.67 0.32 -7.80
C GLN A 133 -16.80 1.24 -6.58
N THR A 134 -17.35 0.74 -5.46
CA THR A 134 -17.41 1.47 -4.19
C THR A 134 -16.00 1.79 -3.69
N GLY A 135 -15.09 0.80 -3.72
CA GLY A 135 -13.69 0.96 -3.35
C GLY A 135 -12.97 1.99 -4.21
N GLN A 136 -13.18 1.96 -5.53
CA GLN A 136 -12.62 2.96 -6.44
C GLN A 136 -13.12 4.38 -6.10
N THR A 137 -14.42 4.52 -5.85
CA THR A 137 -15.03 5.80 -5.48
C THR A 137 -14.48 6.32 -4.16
N ALA A 138 -14.32 5.43 -3.17
CA ALA A 138 -13.72 5.77 -1.88
C ALA A 138 -12.27 6.26 -2.03
N MET A 139 -11.42 5.54 -2.79
CA MET A 139 -10.04 5.97 -3.07
C MET A 139 -10.01 7.35 -3.75
N LEU A 140 -10.81 7.55 -4.80
CA LEU A 140 -10.84 8.84 -5.51
C LEU A 140 -11.30 9.99 -4.61
N SER A 141 -12.21 9.72 -3.66
CA SER A 141 -12.73 10.71 -2.73
C SER A 141 -11.71 11.05 -1.63
N MET A 142 -11.07 10.04 -1.04
CA MET A 142 -10.06 10.22 0.02
C MET A 142 -8.80 10.92 -0.47
N PHE A 143 -8.40 10.63 -1.71
CA PHE A 143 -7.22 11.19 -2.32
C PHE A 143 -7.54 12.35 -3.27
N PHE A 144 -8.75 12.93 -3.19
CA PHE A 144 -9.13 14.07 -4.01
C PHE A 144 -8.13 15.23 -3.84
N GLY A 145 -7.68 15.79 -4.96
CA GLY A 145 -6.66 16.83 -4.99
C GLY A 145 -5.23 16.35 -4.74
N GLN A 146 -5.02 15.05 -4.45
CA GLN A 146 -3.70 14.45 -4.31
C GLN A 146 -3.26 13.79 -5.62
N PRO A 147 -1.96 13.75 -5.92
CA PRO A 147 -1.43 13.03 -7.09
C PRO A 147 -1.85 11.56 -7.14
N ALA A 148 -2.04 10.91 -5.99
CA ALA A 148 -2.47 9.51 -5.90
C ALA A 148 -3.85 9.25 -6.55
N ALA A 149 -4.77 10.22 -6.54
CA ALA A 149 -6.06 10.06 -7.22
C ALA A 149 -5.92 9.82 -8.73
N VAL A 150 -4.89 10.37 -9.36
CA VAL A 150 -4.61 10.12 -10.79
C VAL A 150 -4.26 8.65 -11.03
N VAL A 151 -3.53 8.04 -10.10
CA VAL A 151 -3.16 6.62 -10.17
C VAL A 151 -4.40 5.76 -9.96
N TYR A 152 -5.17 5.98 -8.89
CA TYR A 152 -6.38 5.21 -8.60
C TYR A 152 -7.45 5.30 -9.71
N ALA A 153 -7.54 6.45 -10.39
CA ALA A 153 -8.43 6.61 -11.54
C ALA A 153 -8.03 5.76 -12.76
N SER A 154 -6.76 5.35 -12.84
CA SER A 154 -6.22 4.56 -13.96
C SER A 154 -6.34 3.05 -13.75
N LEU A 155 -6.60 2.61 -12.52
CA LEU A 155 -6.59 1.20 -12.16
C LEU A 155 -7.79 0.44 -12.78
N PRO A 156 -7.56 -0.78 -13.31
CA PRO A 156 -8.66 -1.69 -13.63
C PRO A 156 -9.38 -2.13 -12.34
N LEU A 157 -10.68 -2.39 -12.43
CA LEU A 157 -11.47 -2.83 -11.27
C LEU A 157 -11.02 -4.20 -10.73
N SER A 158 -10.79 -5.15 -11.64
CA SER A 158 -10.34 -6.51 -11.32
C SER A 158 -8.95 -6.77 -11.90
N GLN A 159 -8.26 -7.75 -11.34
CA GLN A 159 -6.89 -8.04 -11.73
C GLN A 159 -6.80 -8.49 -13.19
N PRO A 160 -6.09 -7.73 -14.06
CA PRO A 160 -5.87 -8.18 -15.43
C PRO A 160 -4.88 -9.35 -15.46
N ARG A 161 -5.12 -10.31 -16.36
CA ARG A 161 -4.30 -11.53 -16.52
C ARG A 161 -3.65 -11.60 -17.91
N GLY A 162 -2.43 -12.13 -17.96
CA GLY A 162 -1.68 -12.33 -19.21
C GLY A 162 -1.51 -11.04 -20.01
N LEU A 163 -1.65 -11.12 -21.34
CA LEU A 163 -1.49 -9.96 -22.24
C LEU A 163 -2.49 -8.84 -21.98
N ARG A 164 -3.64 -9.12 -21.34
CA ARG A 164 -4.64 -8.10 -21.00
C ARG A 164 -4.13 -7.10 -19.97
N ALA A 165 -3.05 -7.41 -19.26
CA ALA A 165 -2.43 -6.52 -18.30
C ALA A 165 -1.48 -5.49 -18.93
N ILE A 166 -1.09 -5.65 -20.22
CA ILE A 166 -0.19 -4.72 -20.90
C ILE A 166 -0.75 -3.30 -20.97
N LEU A 167 -1.98 -3.16 -21.48
CA LEU A 167 -2.60 -1.84 -21.63
C LEU A 167 -2.87 -1.16 -20.26
N PRO A 168 -3.46 -1.85 -19.26
CA PRO A 168 -3.54 -1.34 -17.89
C PRO A 168 -2.19 -0.91 -17.31
N GLY A 169 -1.14 -1.73 -17.45
CA GLY A 169 0.19 -1.39 -16.94
C GLY A 169 0.77 -0.12 -17.59
N VAL A 170 0.58 0.07 -18.90
CA VAL A 170 0.99 1.32 -19.57
C VAL A 170 0.23 2.53 -19.02
N ARG A 171 -1.08 2.39 -18.78
CA ARG A 171 -1.91 3.47 -18.22
C ARG A 171 -1.47 3.85 -16.80
N GLU A 172 -1.20 2.85 -15.97
CA GLU A 172 -0.72 3.03 -14.60
C GLU A 172 0.64 3.72 -14.59
N ILE A 173 1.60 3.29 -15.42
CA ILE A 173 2.92 3.93 -15.56
C ILE A 173 2.76 5.42 -15.93
N ILE A 174 1.90 5.73 -16.92
CA ILE A 174 1.63 7.11 -17.32
C ILE A 174 1.02 7.90 -16.16
N ALA A 175 0.10 7.31 -15.40
CA ALA A 175 -0.53 7.94 -14.24
C ALA A 175 0.49 8.23 -13.13
N VAL A 176 1.36 7.28 -12.80
CA VAL A 176 2.46 7.45 -11.82
C VAL A 176 3.40 8.57 -12.25
N VAL A 177 3.80 8.61 -13.53
CA VAL A 177 4.64 9.69 -14.06
C VAL A 177 3.94 11.04 -13.93
N ARG A 178 2.66 11.13 -14.31
CA ARG A 178 1.87 12.37 -14.20
C ARG A 178 1.75 12.83 -12.74
N ALA A 179 1.39 11.92 -11.84
CA ALA A 179 1.30 12.19 -10.41
C ALA A 179 2.63 12.74 -9.86
N GLY A 180 3.75 12.09 -10.19
CA GLY A 180 5.09 12.53 -9.78
C GLY A 180 5.50 13.90 -10.35
N THR A 181 4.96 14.33 -11.49
CA THR A 181 5.18 15.68 -12.04
C THR A 181 4.28 16.75 -11.45
N GLN A 182 3.06 16.40 -11.02
CA GLN A 182 2.12 17.33 -10.39
C GLN A 182 2.53 17.67 -8.96
N ALA A 183 3.10 16.71 -8.22
CA ALA A 183 3.63 16.93 -6.87
C ALA A 183 4.82 17.92 -6.80
N ARG A 184 5.37 18.35 -7.96
CA ARG A 184 6.50 19.29 -8.05
C ARG A 184 6.11 20.73 -8.34
N LYS A 185 4.82 21.01 -8.55
CA LYS A 185 4.28 22.36 -8.75
C LYS A 185 3.76 22.91 -7.43
#